data_AF-A0A7C6NW78-F1
#
_entry.id   AF-A0A7C6NW78-F1
#
_cell.length_a   1.000
_cell.length_b   1.000
_cell.length_c   1.000
_cell.angle_alpha   90.00
_cell.angle_beta   90.00
_cell.angle_gamma   90.00
#
_symmetry.space_group_name_H-M   'P 1'
#
loop_
_entity.id
_entity.type
_entity.pdbx_description
1 polymer ?
#
loop_
_entity_poly.entity_id
_entity_poly.type
_entity_poly.pdbx_seq_one_letter_code
_entity_poly.pdbx_strand_id
1 'polypeptide(L)'
;MLEVKGDSRAGWSRLVKVAEEQGALYGAMIKATQLALQAAEAMDTDVLEEVLADREKLIQKVQAIQAEERELRLKVGGEPALDLREQLKAASDLQLDQLKKVVELNTKLEQELVNLKKQLTHDLDQVSQLKKTAQGYRPKDLSTEGLFVDWKR
;
A
#
# COMPACT_ATOMS: atom_id res chain seq x y z
N MET A 1 -8.21 20.37 45.88
CA MET A 1 -8.56 20.08 44.48
C MET A 1 -7.48 20.69 43.61
N LEU A 2 -6.75 19.87 42.87
CA LEU A 2 -5.66 20.31 42.01
C LEU A 2 -6.26 20.97 40.75
N GLU A 3 -6.08 22.28 40.62
CA GLU A 3 -6.25 22.98 39.34
C GLU A 3 -5.21 22.44 38.36
N VAL A 4 -5.61 21.57 37.44
CA VAL A 4 -4.83 21.30 36.23
C VAL A 4 -5.16 22.41 35.22
N LYS A 5 -4.64 23.61 35.45
CA LYS A 5 -4.53 24.65 34.41
C LYS A 5 -3.23 24.42 33.64
N GLY A 6 -3.16 23.33 32.90
CA GLY A 6 -2.26 23.25 31.76
C GLY A 6 -2.89 24.07 30.64
N ASP A 7 -2.15 25.00 30.04
CA ASP A 7 -2.61 25.93 28.99
C ASP A 7 -3.52 25.23 27.98
N SER A 8 -4.85 25.39 28.12
CA SER A 8 -5.83 24.70 27.27
C SER A 8 -5.56 25.01 25.80
N ARG A 9 -5.12 26.24 25.50
CA ARG A 9 -4.74 26.69 24.16
C ARG A 9 -3.57 25.91 23.57
N ALA A 10 -2.54 25.58 24.36
CA ALA A 10 -1.39 24.80 23.89
C ALA A 10 -1.80 23.35 23.58
N GLY A 11 -2.66 22.76 24.42
CA GLY A 11 -3.25 21.45 24.17
C GLY A 11 -4.10 21.40 22.90
N TRP A 12 -4.98 22.39 22.72
CA TRP A 12 -5.80 22.53 21.51
C TRP A 12 -4.95 22.77 20.25
N SER A 13 -3.90 23.60 20.33
CA SER A 13 -2.99 23.82 19.20
C SER A 13 -2.23 22.54 18.81
N ARG A 14 -1.83 21.72 19.78
CA ARG A 14 -1.22 20.42 19.50
C ARG A 14 -2.20 19.46 18.82
N LEU A 15 -3.47 19.45 19.23
CA LEU A 15 -4.51 18.67 18.57
C LEU A 15 -4.71 19.07 17.10
N VAL A 16 -4.67 20.37 16.78
CA VAL A 16 -4.72 20.85 15.40
C VAL A 16 -3.55 20.29 14.59
N LYS A 17 -2.32 20.40 15.11
CA LYS A 17 -1.11 19.88 14.43
C LYS A 17 -1.20 18.38 14.18
N VAL A 18 -1.62 17.62 15.19
CA VAL A 18 -1.84 16.17 15.07
C VAL A 18 -2.87 15.85 14.00
N ALA A 19 -3.94 16.65 13.91
CA ALA A 19 -4.94 16.48 12.86
C ALA A 19 -4.39 16.79 11.46
N GLU A 20 -3.61 17.86 11.30
CA GLU A 20 -2.95 18.21 10.04
C GLU A 20 -1.94 17.12 9.61
N GLU A 21 -1.14 16.62 10.54
CA GLU A 21 -0.18 15.55 10.31
C GLU A 21 -0.86 14.24 9.90
N GLN A 22 -2.00 13.88 10.52
CA GLN A 22 -2.84 12.76 10.07
C GLN A 22 -3.30 12.94 8.61
N GLY A 23 -3.74 14.15 8.25
CA GLY A 23 -4.11 14.46 6.85
C GLY A 23 -2.92 14.31 5.90
N ALA A 24 -1.74 14.80 6.28
CA ALA A 24 -0.53 14.62 5.48
C ALA A 24 -0.18 13.14 5.27
N LEU A 25 -0.34 12.31 6.31
CA LEU A 25 -0.13 10.86 6.22
C LEU A 25 -1.14 10.18 5.29
N TYR A 26 -2.42 10.53 5.34
CA TYR A 26 -3.40 10.03 4.36
C TYR A 26 -3.06 10.48 2.94
N GLY A 27 -2.60 11.72 2.75
CA GLY A 27 -2.07 12.20 1.48
C GLY A 27 -0.89 11.37 0.95
N ALA A 28 0.04 10.97 1.83
CA ALA A 28 1.14 10.08 1.48
C ALA A 28 0.65 8.67 1.14
N MET A 29 -0.31 8.13 1.89
CA MET A 29 -0.92 6.83 1.60
C MET A 29 -1.61 6.81 0.24
N ILE A 30 -2.33 7.89 -0.13
CA ILE A 30 -2.94 8.02 -1.46
C ILE A 30 -1.89 7.86 -2.55
N LYS A 31 -0.75 8.56 -2.44
CA LYS A 31 0.33 8.48 -3.42
C LYS A 31 0.94 7.08 -3.49
N ALA A 32 1.21 6.47 -2.33
CA ALA A 32 1.74 5.11 -2.26
C ALA A 32 0.77 4.10 -2.90
N THR A 33 -0.53 4.19 -2.61
CA THR A 33 -1.53 3.30 -3.22
C THR A 33 -1.63 3.51 -4.74
N GLN A 34 -1.49 4.75 -5.23
CA GLN A 34 -1.45 5.02 -6.68
C GLN A 34 -0.22 4.42 -7.36
N LEU A 35 0.96 4.50 -6.73
CA LEU A 35 2.19 3.87 -7.24
C LEU A 35 2.07 2.35 -7.23
N ALA A 36 1.49 1.76 -6.18
CA ALA A 36 1.25 0.32 -6.11
C ALA A 36 0.28 -0.14 -7.21
N LEU A 37 -0.75 0.64 -7.51
CA LEU A 37 -1.65 0.35 -8.63
C LEU A 37 -0.91 0.35 -9.97
N GLN A 38 -0.09 1.37 -10.22
CA GLN A 38 0.71 1.45 -11.45
C GLN A 38 1.69 0.28 -11.58
N ALA A 39 2.35 -0.10 -10.48
CA ALA A 39 3.26 -1.24 -10.47
C ALA A 39 2.53 -2.57 -10.71
N ALA A 40 1.35 -2.75 -10.10
CA ALA A 40 0.52 -3.93 -10.32
C ALA A 40 0.02 -4.03 -11.77
N GLU A 41 -0.46 -2.93 -12.35
CA GLU A 41 -0.89 -2.85 -13.77
C GLU A 41 0.27 -3.13 -14.73
N ALA A 42 1.49 -2.69 -14.38
CA ALA A 42 2.71 -2.93 -15.16
C ALA A 42 3.32 -4.32 -14.92
N MET A 43 2.77 -5.11 -14.01
CA MET A 43 3.34 -6.39 -13.53
C MET A 43 4.78 -6.23 -12.98
N ASP A 44 5.14 -5.04 -12.51
CA ASP A 44 6.42 -4.76 -11.87
C ASP A 44 6.36 -5.16 -10.40
N THR A 45 6.63 -6.45 -10.14
CA THR A 45 6.51 -7.02 -8.80
C THR A 45 7.55 -6.48 -7.82
N ASP A 46 8.72 -6.07 -8.32
CA ASP A 46 9.81 -5.56 -7.48
C ASP A 46 9.44 -4.19 -6.90
N VAL A 47 8.97 -3.27 -7.77
CA VAL A 47 8.48 -1.96 -7.34
C VAL A 47 7.21 -2.10 -6.48
N LEU A 48 6.33 -3.03 -6.82
CA LEU A 48 5.11 -3.28 -6.05
C LEU A 48 5.44 -3.69 -4.60
N GLU A 49 6.41 -4.58 -4.39
CA GLU A 49 6.83 -5.02 -3.06
C GLU A 49 7.40 -3.86 -2.23
N GLU A 50 8.29 -3.05 -2.82
CA GLU A 50 8.88 -1.89 -2.16
C GLU A 50 7.81 -0.88 -1.72
N VAL A 51 6.89 -0.54 -2.63
CA VAL A 51 5.83 0.43 -2.36
C VAL A 51 4.85 -0.10 -1.29
N LEU A 52 4.54 -1.40 -1.29
CA LEU A 52 3.68 -2.00 -0.26
C LEU A 52 4.35 -1.98 1.11
N ALA A 53 5.64 -2.25 1.20
CA ALA A 53 6.40 -2.15 2.45
C ALA A 53 6.43 -0.71 3.00
N ASP A 54 6.62 0.28 2.14
CA ASP A 54 6.56 1.68 2.54
C ASP A 54 5.16 2.11 2.97
N ARG A 55 4.12 1.59 2.30
CA ARG A 55 2.73 1.81 2.67
C ARG A 55 2.41 1.21 4.05
N GLU A 56 2.97 0.06 4.40
CA GLU A 56 2.82 -0.52 5.75
C GLU A 56 3.41 0.40 6.83
N LYS A 57 4.60 0.98 6.60
CA LYS A 57 5.20 1.96 7.51
C LYS A 57 4.30 3.19 7.68
N LEU A 58 3.64 3.66 6.61
CA LEU A 58 2.68 4.77 6.70
C LEU A 58 1.46 4.41 7.55
N ILE A 59 0.92 3.20 7.42
CA ILE A 59 -0.20 2.72 8.25
C ILE A 59 0.18 2.71 9.73
N GLN A 60 1.38 2.21 10.07
CA GLN A 60 1.88 2.23 11.44
C GLN A 60 1.99 3.65 11.99
N LYS A 61 2.47 4.61 11.19
CA LYS A 61 2.52 6.04 11.57
C LYS A 61 1.12 6.60 11.82
N VAL A 62 0.14 6.28 10.96
CA VAL A 62 -1.27 6.70 11.14
C VAL A 62 -1.84 6.15 12.45
N GLN A 63 -1.57 4.89 12.77
CA GLN A 63 -2.03 4.29 14.03
C GLN A 63 -1.40 4.97 15.26
N ALA A 64 -0.09 5.26 15.20
CA ALA A 64 0.61 5.94 16.28
C ALA A 64 0.04 7.35 16.52
N ILE A 65 -0.18 8.13 15.46
CA ILE A 65 -0.69 9.49 15.58
C ILE A 65 -2.17 9.52 15.99
N GLN A 66 -2.97 8.51 15.62
CA GLN A 66 -4.34 8.35 16.11
C GLN A 66 -4.37 8.00 17.61
N ALA A 67 -3.36 7.28 18.11
CA ALA A 67 -3.23 7.02 19.55
C ALA A 67 -2.86 8.31 20.29
N GLU A 68 -1.91 9.09 19.76
CA GLU A 68 -1.54 10.40 20.32
C GLU A 68 -2.74 11.35 20.36
N GLU A 69 -3.51 11.44 19.27
CA GLU A 69 -4.71 12.29 19.22
C GLU A 69 -5.73 11.91 20.31
N ARG A 70 -6.00 10.61 20.50
CA ARG A 70 -6.90 10.13 21.55
C ARG A 70 -6.42 10.53 22.92
N GLU A 71 -5.13 10.36 23.21
CA GLU A 71 -4.55 10.79 24.48
C GLU A 71 -4.66 12.30 24.70
N LEU A 72 -4.40 13.09 23.67
CA LEU A 72 -4.50 14.55 23.74
C LEU A 72 -5.96 14.97 23.99
N ARG A 73 -6.93 14.38 23.28
CA ARG A 73 -8.36 14.67 23.51
C ARG A 73 -8.82 14.37 24.93
N LEU A 74 -8.25 13.36 25.59
CA LEU A 74 -8.54 13.05 27.00
C LEU A 74 -7.93 14.06 27.99
N LYS A 75 -6.76 14.63 27.64
CA LYS A 75 -6.02 15.57 28.48
C LYS A 75 -6.47 17.02 28.30
N VAL A 76 -6.98 17.35 27.12
CA VAL A 76 -7.42 18.71 26.78
C VAL A 76 -8.81 18.95 27.34
N GLY A 77 -8.91 19.89 28.28
CA GLY A 77 -10.19 20.33 28.87
C GLY A 77 -10.71 21.65 28.29
N GLY A 78 -12.00 21.90 28.49
CA GLY A 78 -12.68 23.12 28.05
C GLY A 78 -13.05 23.11 26.57
N GLU A 79 -13.49 24.25 26.04
CA GLU A 79 -13.70 24.41 24.60
C GLU A 79 -12.48 25.08 23.94
N PRO A 80 -12.14 24.74 22.69
CA PRO A 80 -11.11 25.44 21.93
C PRO A 80 -11.52 26.88 21.66
N ALA A 81 -10.53 27.77 21.55
CA ALA A 81 -10.75 29.10 20.99
C ALA A 81 -11.31 29.00 19.56
N LEU A 82 -12.10 30.00 19.12
CA LEU A 82 -12.82 29.95 17.85
C LEU A 82 -11.91 29.67 16.64
N ASP A 83 -10.73 30.30 16.61
CA ASP A 83 -9.69 30.09 15.60
C ASP A 83 -9.22 28.63 15.54
N LEU A 84 -8.92 28.03 16.68
CA LEU A 84 -8.50 26.63 16.78
C LEU A 84 -9.64 25.66 16.45
N ARG A 85 -10.88 26.02 16.77
CA ARG A 85 -12.06 25.23 16.42
C ARG A 85 -12.25 25.17 14.91
N GLU A 86 -12.10 26.30 14.22
CA GLU A 86 -12.19 26.37 12.76
C GLU A 86 -11.06 25.59 12.09
N GLN A 87 -9.83 25.72 12.59
CA GLN A 87 -8.68 24.95 12.09
C GLN A 87 -8.88 23.45 12.28
N LEU A 88 -9.31 23.02 13.47
CA LEU A 88 -9.56 21.60 13.75
C LEU A 88 -10.68 21.04 12.87
N LYS A 89 -11.72 21.83 12.60
CA LYS A 89 -12.79 21.45 11.67
C LYS A 89 -12.24 21.29 10.25
N ALA A 90 -11.49 22.28 9.75
CA ALA A 90 -10.90 22.23 8.42
C ALA A 90 -9.96 21.03 8.25
N ALA A 91 -9.12 20.75 9.24
CA ALA A 91 -8.25 19.57 9.25
C ALA A 91 -9.07 18.27 9.26
N SER A 92 -10.12 18.19 10.06
CA SER A 92 -11.00 17.00 10.13
C SER A 92 -11.75 16.74 8.82
N ASP A 93 -12.26 17.79 8.18
CA ASP A 93 -12.94 17.70 6.88
C ASP A 93 -11.96 17.19 5.81
N LEU A 94 -10.74 17.74 5.77
CA LEU A 94 -9.69 17.28 4.86
C LEU A 94 -9.30 15.81 5.10
N GLN A 95 -9.12 15.42 6.36
CA GLN A 95 -8.83 14.03 6.73
C GLN A 95 -9.92 13.08 6.23
N LEU A 96 -11.20 13.46 6.41
CA LEU A 96 -12.33 12.64 6.03
C LEU A 96 -12.39 12.44 4.51
N ASP A 97 -12.14 13.49 3.73
CA ASP A 97 -12.08 13.41 2.28
C ASP A 97 -10.89 12.58 1.79
N GLN A 98 -9.72 12.73 2.41
CA GLN A 98 -8.55 11.93 2.09
C GLN A 98 -8.76 10.46 2.47
N LEU A 99 -9.37 10.17 3.62
CA LEU A 99 -9.66 8.82 4.07
C LEU A 99 -10.61 8.10 3.10
N LYS A 100 -11.67 8.77 2.64
CA LYS A 100 -12.56 8.23 1.60
C LYS A 100 -11.76 7.83 0.36
N LYS A 101 -10.87 8.71 -0.11
CA LYS A 101 -10.02 8.45 -1.27
C LYS A 101 -9.04 7.29 -1.04
N VAL A 102 -8.47 7.16 0.17
CA VAL A 102 -7.65 6.01 0.55
C VAL A 102 -8.47 4.72 0.45
N VAL A 103 -9.70 4.70 1.01
CA VAL A 103 -10.57 3.52 0.97
C VAL A 103 -10.89 3.13 -0.48
N GLU A 104 -11.30 4.09 -1.32
CA GLU A 104 -11.59 3.84 -2.74
C GLU A 104 -10.38 3.26 -3.49
N LEU A 105 -9.19 3.83 -3.28
CA LEU A 105 -7.96 3.34 -3.92
C LEU A 105 -7.55 1.96 -3.40
N ASN A 106 -7.80 1.66 -2.12
CA ASN A 106 -7.50 0.36 -1.54
C ASN A 106 -8.36 -0.73 -2.18
N THR A 107 -9.66 -0.48 -2.34
CA THR A 107 -10.55 -1.44 -3.04
C THR A 107 -10.07 -1.71 -4.47
N LYS A 108 -9.60 -0.66 -5.18
CA LYS A 108 -9.02 -0.84 -6.53
C LYS A 108 -7.74 -1.67 -6.48
N LEU A 109 -6.84 -1.37 -5.54
CA LEU A 109 -5.57 -2.09 -5.41
C LEU A 109 -5.80 -3.56 -5.05
N GLU A 110 -6.73 -3.87 -4.16
CA GLU A 110 -7.11 -5.25 -3.83
C GLU A 110 -7.59 -6.01 -5.06
N GLN A 111 -8.45 -5.40 -5.87
CA GLN A 111 -8.93 -6.00 -7.11
C GLN A 111 -7.78 -6.28 -8.08
N GLU A 112 -6.83 -5.35 -8.21
CA GLU A 112 -5.70 -5.49 -9.13
C GLU A 112 -4.69 -6.53 -8.67
N LEU A 113 -4.42 -6.60 -7.36
CA LEU A 113 -3.59 -7.67 -6.78
C LEU A 113 -4.21 -9.06 -6.99
N VAL A 114 -5.55 -9.17 -6.94
CA VAL A 114 -6.26 -10.42 -7.27
C VAL A 114 -6.09 -10.78 -8.75
N ASN A 115 -6.15 -9.79 -9.65
CA ASN A 115 -5.93 -10.00 -11.08
C ASN A 115 -4.48 -10.46 -11.34
N LEU A 116 -3.50 -9.76 -10.78
CA LEU A 116 -2.08 -10.11 -10.87
C LEU A 116 -1.80 -11.52 -10.37
N LYS A 117 -2.38 -11.91 -9.22
CA LYS A 117 -2.27 -13.27 -8.69
C LYS A 117 -2.79 -14.33 -9.66
N LYS A 118 -3.94 -14.08 -10.30
CA LYS A 118 -4.50 -15.01 -11.30
C LYS A 118 -3.58 -15.15 -12.50
N GLN A 119 -3.02 -14.05 -12.98
CA GLN A 119 -2.09 -14.05 -14.11
C GLN A 119 -0.81 -14.82 -13.77
N LEU A 120 -0.18 -14.53 -12.63
CA LEU A 120 1.02 -15.26 -12.17
C LEU A 120 0.76 -16.76 -11.98
N THR A 121 -0.43 -17.13 -11.50
CA THR A 121 -0.81 -18.55 -11.36
C THR A 121 -0.93 -19.22 -12.73
N HIS A 122 -1.54 -18.54 -13.71
CA HIS A 122 -1.65 -19.03 -15.07
C HIS A 122 -0.27 -19.20 -15.73
N ASP A 123 0.61 -18.21 -15.59
CA ASP A 123 1.96 -18.25 -16.15
C ASP A 123 2.79 -19.38 -15.51
N LEU A 124 2.64 -19.60 -14.20
CA LEU A 124 3.27 -20.73 -13.50
C LEU A 124 2.78 -22.09 -14.02
N ASP A 125 1.48 -22.22 -14.28
CA ASP A 125 0.92 -23.44 -14.88
C ASP A 125 1.48 -23.67 -16.29
N GLN A 126 1.60 -22.63 -17.11
CA GLN A 126 2.24 -22.73 -18.43
C GLN A 126 3.70 -23.17 -18.33
N VAL A 127 4.49 -22.58 -17.42
CA VAL A 127 5.88 -22.97 -17.18
C VAL A 127 5.97 -24.42 -16.70
N SER A 128 5.04 -24.86 -15.84
CA SER A 128 4.95 -26.25 -15.37
C SER A 128 4.68 -27.22 -16.53
N GLN A 129 3.77 -26.86 -17.43
CA GLN A 129 3.50 -27.65 -18.64
C GLN A 129 4.72 -27.71 -19.57
N LEU A 130 5.39 -26.58 -19.82
CA LEU A 130 6.63 -26.52 -20.60
C LEU A 130 7.73 -27.38 -19.99
N LYS A 131 7.85 -27.40 -18.67
CA LYS A 131 8.81 -28.26 -17.98
C LYS A 131 8.48 -29.74 -18.16
N LYS A 132 7.19 -30.12 -18.07
CA LYS A 132 6.75 -31.51 -18.32
C LYS A 132 6.99 -31.93 -19.76
N THR A 133 6.69 -31.07 -20.74
CA THR A 133 6.96 -31.37 -22.15
C THR A 133 8.45 -31.48 -22.43
N ALA A 134 9.29 -30.60 -21.86
CA ALA A 134 10.75 -30.68 -21.95
C ALA A 134 11.33 -31.94 -21.30
N GLN A 135 10.80 -32.36 -20.15
CA GLN A 135 11.22 -33.62 -19.49
C GLN A 135 10.74 -34.88 -20.23
N GLY A 136 9.55 -34.81 -20.86
CA GLY A 136 9.05 -35.86 -21.76
C GLY A 136 9.82 -35.91 -23.09
N TYR A 137 10.43 -34.79 -23.49
CA TYR A 137 11.42 -34.71 -24.56
C TYR A 137 12.78 -35.26 -24.07
N ARG A 138 12.86 -36.57 -23.84
CA ARG A 138 14.12 -37.26 -24.16
C ARG A 138 14.22 -37.22 -25.68
N PRO A 139 15.31 -36.70 -26.27
CA PRO A 139 15.61 -37.05 -27.65
C PRO A 139 15.57 -38.58 -27.67
N LYS A 140 14.61 -39.17 -28.40
CA LYS A 140 14.71 -40.58 -28.73
C LYS A 140 16.09 -40.71 -29.30
N ASP A 141 16.91 -41.59 -28.71
CA ASP A 141 18.22 -41.93 -29.21
C ASP A 141 18.11 -41.97 -30.73
N LEU A 142 18.60 -40.91 -31.38
CA LEU A 142 18.72 -40.89 -32.81
C LEU A 142 19.70 -42.02 -33.03
N SER A 143 19.21 -43.16 -33.52
CA SER A 143 20.11 -44.22 -33.92
C SER A 143 21.09 -43.56 -34.87
N THR A 144 22.36 -43.56 -34.47
CA THR A 144 23.48 -43.03 -35.24
C THR A 144 23.62 -43.71 -36.60
N GLU A 145 22.80 -44.73 -36.88
CA GLU A 145 22.65 -45.43 -38.15
C GLU A 145 21.90 -44.63 -39.24
N GLY A 146 21.22 -43.52 -38.91
CA GLY A 146 20.43 -42.75 -39.88
C GLY A 146 21.09 -41.49 -40.47
N LEU A 147 22.25 -41.05 -39.95
CA LEU A 147 22.84 -39.75 -40.27
C LEU A 147 23.99 -39.78 -41.30
N PHE A 148 24.38 -40.95 -41.79
CA PHE A 148 25.34 -41.08 -42.89
C PHE A 148 24.60 -41.34 -44.18
N VAL A 149 24.01 -40.29 -44.75
CA VAL A 149 23.65 -40.28 -46.17
C VAL A 149 24.97 -40.28 -46.95
N ASP A 150 25.21 -41.39 -47.64
CA ASP A 150 26.32 -41.67 -48.54
C ASP A 150 26.69 -40.43 -49.40
N TRP A 151 27.81 -39.78 -49.08
CA TRP A 151 28.35 -38.63 -49.82
C TRP A 151 29.52 -39.03 -50.73
N LYS A 152 29.46 -40.25 -51.31
CA LYS A 152 30.35 -40.66 -52.41
C LYS A 152 29.61 -41.44 -53.49
N ARG A 153 29.36 -40.78 -54.61
CA ARG A 153 29.45 -41.37 -55.95
C ARG A 153 30.44 -40.55 -56.76
#